data_AF-A0A2W3ZMV9-F1
#
_entry.id   AF-A0A2W3ZMV9-F1
#
_cell.length_a   1.000
_cell.length_b   1.000
_cell.length_c   1.000
_cell.angle_alpha   90.00
_cell.angle_beta   90.00
_cell.angle_gamma   90.00
#
_symmetry.space_group_name_H-M   'P 1'
#
loop_
_entity.id
_entity.type
_entity.pdbx_description
1 polymer ?
#
loop_
_entity_poly.entity_id
_entity_poly.type
_entity_poly.pdbx_seq_one_letter_code
_entity_poly.pdbx_strand_id
1 'polypeptide(L)'
;MNTSSRGKISLAVLIVMFIFMIEYRFFYLIRFPDFFQKLFTYQNKTLLFLITIVLCILWGKGRVKLQLSKYIVSLLIWISISAIYCIIVYKPHLNEVLVPFTAYFSLLLYYPLVNIMRRDLGKLIVILTWFNIMACIILLMQFVVYKETGKLFLSVYEFYKTNMLTIRDGNVRIIYSSTIVSLSALISMGKIFDEEKRNKLFHWTNLLLSLLYFYLVSQTRMYVISLLIVFVLLFIRKNSKLQLSKIISFIFGISIISIFFSLFGFFDYVFNLINPLLYGTYQNDGSYYARLDGIQYYLNVIKEKTVLGLGMFDPDRTSIFYNLVHGNTGKLFYTDIGILGSMAKLGAPVLIWYIFLLRKLGAIVLNVKENVVFSLYSFIVLTTITLVVLDPQRIFFLTFSMAIFEACLEKATGQCDSESSELIY
;
A
#
# COMPACT_ATOMS: atom_id res chain seq x y z
N MET A 1 -35.62 25.56 -2.22
CA MET A 1 -35.90 24.57 -1.16
C MET A 1 -35.97 23.20 -1.82
N ASN A 2 -34.97 22.35 -1.61
CA ASN A 2 -35.05 20.92 -1.92
C ASN A 2 -34.31 20.17 -0.83
N THR A 3 -34.99 20.04 0.31
CA THR A 3 -34.56 19.26 1.46
C THR A 3 -35.01 17.82 1.28
N SER A 4 -34.11 16.86 1.58
CA SER A 4 -34.37 15.43 1.78
C SER A 4 -33.97 14.46 0.66
N SER A 5 -32.66 14.28 0.46
CA SER A 5 -32.09 12.92 0.32
C SER A 5 -31.06 12.65 1.43
N ARG A 6 -31.47 12.86 2.69
CA ARG A 6 -30.66 12.46 3.84
C ARG A 6 -30.60 10.92 3.90
N GLY A 7 -29.40 10.39 3.72
CA GLY A 7 -28.95 9.20 4.46
C GLY A 7 -29.06 7.82 3.83
N LYS A 8 -29.46 7.64 2.56
CA LYS A 8 -29.38 6.31 1.94
C LYS A 8 -27.95 6.03 1.49
N ILE A 9 -27.26 5.13 2.19
CA ILE A 9 -26.00 4.53 1.75
C ILE A 9 -26.32 3.72 0.49
N SER A 10 -25.68 4.05 -0.64
CA SER A 10 -25.87 3.28 -1.86
C SER A 10 -25.27 1.88 -1.70
N LEU A 11 -25.85 0.88 -2.37
CA LEU A 11 -25.29 -0.49 -2.41
C LEU A 11 -23.80 -0.49 -2.79
N ALA A 12 -23.41 0.44 -3.66
CA ALA A 12 -22.04 0.63 -4.08
C ALA A 12 -21.10 1.05 -2.94
N VAL A 13 -21.51 2.02 -2.12
CA VAL A 13 -20.74 2.43 -0.95
C VAL A 13 -20.67 1.29 0.08
N LEU A 14 -21.74 0.52 0.26
CA LEU A 14 -21.76 -0.63 1.18
C LEU A 14 -20.76 -1.71 0.75
N ILE A 15 -20.63 -1.99 -0.55
CA ILE A 15 -19.65 -2.95 -1.03
C ILE A 15 -18.21 -2.44 -0.84
N VAL A 16 -17.95 -1.15 -1.05
CA VAL A 16 -16.62 -0.57 -0.75
C VAL A 16 -16.31 -0.64 0.74
N MET A 17 -17.29 -0.41 1.62
CA MET A 17 -17.12 -0.63 3.07
C MET A 17 -16.75 -2.08 3.37
N PHE A 18 -17.39 -3.05 2.71
CA PHE A 18 -17.06 -4.47 2.87
C PHE A 18 -15.63 -4.79 2.38
N ILE A 19 -15.19 -4.19 1.28
CA ILE A 19 -13.79 -4.30 0.81
C ILE A 19 -12.82 -3.73 1.86
N PHE A 20 -13.14 -2.59 2.46
CA PHE A 20 -12.33 -2.05 3.57
C PHE A 20 -12.32 -2.98 4.77
N MET A 21 -13.44 -3.60 5.14
CA MET A 21 -13.45 -4.61 6.21
C MET A 21 -12.49 -5.76 5.88
N ILE A 22 -12.45 -6.25 4.65
CA ILE A 22 -11.54 -7.32 4.23
C ILE A 22 -10.08 -6.87 4.32
N GLU A 23 -9.75 -5.68 3.83
CA GLU A 23 -8.38 -5.15 3.88
C GLU A 23 -7.91 -4.84 5.31
N TYR A 24 -8.82 -4.45 6.21
CA TYR A 24 -8.57 -4.38 7.65
C TYR A 24 -8.73 -5.74 8.35
N ARG A 25 -9.00 -6.82 7.62
CA ARG A 25 -9.22 -8.20 8.12
C ARG A 25 -10.25 -8.27 9.26
N PHE A 26 -11.35 -7.54 9.10
CA PHE A 26 -12.41 -7.38 10.10
C PHE A 26 -11.86 -6.94 11.45
N PHE A 27 -10.82 -6.10 11.42
CA PHE A 27 -10.09 -5.57 12.59
C PHE A 27 -9.48 -6.66 13.48
N TYR A 28 -9.34 -7.89 12.97
CA TYR A 28 -8.92 -9.08 13.72
C TYR A 28 -9.80 -9.39 14.95
N LEU A 29 -11.03 -8.90 14.97
CA LEU A 29 -11.96 -9.15 16.09
C LEU A 29 -12.69 -10.49 15.91
N ILE A 30 -12.78 -10.99 14.68
CA ILE A 30 -13.52 -12.20 14.33
C ILE A 30 -12.54 -13.30 13.91
N ARG A 31 -12.58 -14.42 14.63
CA ARG A 31 -11.86 -15.64 14.23
C ARG A 31 -12.68 -16.39 13.19
N PHE A 32 -12.25 -16.33 11.94
CA PHE A 32 -12.88 -17.09 10.86
C PHE A 32 -12.37 -18.55 10.82
N PRO A 33 -13.07 -19.47 10.14
CA PRO A 33 -12.52 -20.79 9.84
C PRO A 33 -11.24 -20.70 8.98
N ASP A 34 -10.29 -21.62 9.17
CA ASP A 34 -8.98 -21.60 8.49
C ASP A 34 -9.08 -21.52 6.97
N PHE A 35 -10.06 -22.24 6.39
CA PHE A 35 -10.30 -22.19 4.94
C PHE A 35 -10.57 -20.75 4.47
N PHE A 36 -11.42 -20.01 5.19
CA PHE A 36 -11.76 -18.63 4.82
C PHE A 36 -10.54 -17.71 5.01
N GLN A 37 -9.82 -17.82 6.13
CA GLN A 37 -8.66 -16.97 6.42
C GLN A 37 -7.54 -17.10 5.37
N LYS A 38 -7.36 -18.28 4.75
CA LYS A 38 -6.40 -18.48 3.66
C LYS A 38 -6.68 -17.63 2.43
N LEU A 39 -7.94 -17.22 2.20
CA LEU A 39 -8.35 -16.53 0.97
C LEU A 39 -8.07 -15.01 0.99
N PHE A 40 -7.74 -14.44 2.15
CA PHE A 40 -7.46 -13.00 2.32
C PHE A 40 -6.27 -12.75 3.25
N THR A 41 -5.22 -13.55 3.11
CA THR A 41 -3.94 -13.29 3.78
C THR A 41 -3.24 -12.07 3.17
N TYR A 42 -2.04 -11.76 3.66
CA TYR A 42 -1.30 -10.59 3.20
C TYR A 42 -0.84 -10.71 1.76
N GLN A 43 -0.45 -11.93 1.37
CA GLN A 43 -0.03 -12.27 0.01
C GLN A 43 -1.17 -12.85 -0.82
N ASN A 44 -2.12 -13.57 -0.21
CA ASN A 44 -3.25 -14.15 -0.91
C ASN A 44 -4.47 -13.20 -0.89
N LYS A 45 -4.83 -12.66 -2.05
CA LYS A 45 -5.99 -11.77 -2.21
C LYS A 45 -7.13 -12.42 -3.01
N THR A 46 -7.27 -13.75 -2.95
CA THR A 46 -8.31 -14.50 -3.68
C THR A 46 -9.73 -13.98 -3.37
N LEU A 47 -10.05 -13.69 -2.12
CA LEU A 47 -11.37 -13.16 -1.76
C LEU A 47 -11.63 -11.79 -2.42
N LEU A 48 -10.63 -10.91 -2.42
CA LEU A 48 -10.71 -9.61 -3.07
C LEU A 48 -10.89 -9.77 -4.59
N PHE A 49 -10.19 -10.73 -5.19
CA PHE A 49 -10.35 -11.07 -6.61
C PHE A 49 -11.78 -11.55 -6.92
N LEU A 50 -12.36 -12.44 -6.12
CA LEU A 50 -13.73 -12.92 -6.32
C LEU A 50 -14.75 -11.76 -6.26
N ILE A 51 -14.60 -10.87 -5.27
CA ILE A 51 -15.44 -9.67 -5.16
C ILE A 51 -15.26 -8.78 -6.39
N THR A 52 -14.02 -8.62 -6.86
CA THR A 52 -13.70 -7.83 -8.04
C THR A 52 -14.42 -8.37 -9.29
N ILE A 53 -14.45 -9.69 -9.50
CA ILE A 53 -15.19 -10.30 -10.61
C ILE A 53 -16.68 -9.95 -10.51
N VAL A 54 -17.30 -10.15 -9.35
CA VAL A 54 -18.71 -9.84 -9.14
C VAL A 54 -18.99 -8.37 -9.45
N LEU A 55 -18.14 -7.47 -8.97
CA LEU A 55 -18.29 -6.03 -9.23
C LEU A 55 -18.11 -5.67 -10.71
N CYS A 56 -17.16 -6.28 -11.40
CA CYS A 56 -17.00 -6.08 -12.84
C CYS A 56 -18.20 -6.60 -13.63
N ILE A 57 -18.85 -7.69 -13.21
CA ILE A 57 -20.08 -8.19 -13.86
C ILE A 57 -21.24 -7.22 -13.62
N LEU A 58 -21.42 -6.74 -12.39
CA LEU A 58 -22.52 -5.86 -12.01
C LEU A 58 -22.38 -4.44 -12.57
N TRP A 59 -21.16 -3.88 -12.58
CA TRP A 59 -20.89 -2.47 -12.89
C TRP A 59 -19.86 -2.22 -13.99
N GLY A 60 -19.34 -3.26 -14.65
CA GLY A 60 -18.42 -3.13 -15.78
C GLY A 60 -19.06 -2.61 -17.07
N LYS A 61 -20.36 -2.28 -17.06
CA LYS A 61 -21.12 -1.82 -18.24
C LYS A 61 -20.98 -0.31 -18.53
N GLY A 62 -19.88 0.33 -18.17
CA GLY A 62 -19.60 1.73 -18.50
C GLY A 62 -18.61 1.86 -19.66
N ARG A 63 -19.02 2.47 -20.79
CA ARG A 63 -18.15 2.74 -21.96
C ARG A 63 -17.24 3.95 -21.78
N VAL A 64 -16.70 4.18 -20.59
CA VAL A 64 -15.86 5.37 -20.37
C VAL A 64 -14.40 5.05 -20.65
N LYS A 65 -13.78 5.83 -21.53
CA LYS A 65 -12.36 5.72 -21.86
C LYS A 65 -11.51 6.19 -20.67
N LEU A 66 -11.26 5.29 -19.73
CA LEU A 66 -10.40 5.54 -18.58
C LEU A 66 -8.94 5.62 -19.01
N GLN A 67 -8.25 6.71 -18.70
CA GLN A 67 -6.88 6.98 -19.15
C GLN A 67 -5.84 6.02 -18.55
N LEU A 68 -6.07 5.58 -17.31
CA LEU A 68 -5.18 4.67 -16.61
C LEU A 68 -5.46 3.17 -16.88
N SER A 69 -6.58 2.83 -17.53
CA SER A 69 -6.97 1.43 -17.83
C SER A 69 -5.91 0.65 -18.61
N LYS A 70 -5.28 1.29 -19.60
CA LYS A 70 -4.23 0.68 -20.43
C LYS A 70 -3.04 0.19 -19.61
N TYR A 71 -2.71 0.84 -18.50
CA TYR A 71 -1.62 0.42 -17.62
C TYR A 71 -2.01 -0.86 -16.87
N ILE A 72 -3.25 -0.94 -16.39
CA ILE A 72 -3.75 -2.14 -15.72
C ILE A 72 -3.78 -3.33 -16.68
N VAL A 73 -4.36 -3.14 -17.87
CA VAL A 73 -4.47 -4.21 -18.88
C VAL A 73 -3.07 -4.69 -19.31
N SER A 74 -2.16 -3.77 -19.62
CA SER A 74 -0.79 -4.15 -20.00
C SER A 74 -0.03 -4.88 -18.89
N LEU A 75 -0.20 -4.47 -17.63
CA LEU A 75 0.42 -5.17 -16.50
C LEU A 75 -0.16 -6.57 -16.32
N LEU A 76 -1.48 -6.74 -16.43
CA LEU A 76 -2.15 -8.04 -16.33
C LEU A 76 -1.74 -8.99 -17.47
N ILE A 77 -1.61 -8.47 -18.70
CA ILE A 77 -1.08 -9.24 -19.83
C ILE A 77 0.34 -9.70 -19.51
N TRP A 78 1.21 -8.80 -19.04
CA TRP A 78 2.59 -9.13 -18.70
C TRP A 78 2.70 -10.18 -17.59
N ILE A 79 1.88 -10.05 -16.55
CA ILE A 79 1.79 -11.02 -15.46
C ILE A 79 1.30 -12.38 -15.94
N SER A 80 0.35 -12.40 -16.87
CA SER A 80 -0.13 -13.65 -17.49
C SER A 80 0.96 -14.34 -18.29
N ILE A 81 1.71 -13.58 -19.08
CA ILE A 81 2.89 -14.11 -19.80
C ILE A 81 3.92 -14.67 -18.80
N SER A 82 4.20 -13.94 -17.72
CA SER A 82 5.15 -14.36 -16.68
C SER A 82 4.71 -15.62 -15.92
N ALA A 83 3.41 -15.76 -15.65
CA ALA A 83 2.83 -16.96 -15.03
C ALA A 83 2.89 -18.17 -15.97
N ILE A 84 2.53 -18.01 -17.25
CA ILE A 84 2.62 -19.06 -18.27
C ILE A 84 4.08 -19.52 -18.44
N TYR A 85 5.01 -18.56 -18.55
CA TYR A 85 6.45 -18.84 -18.60
C TYR A 85 6.90 -19.70 -17.41
N CYS A 86 6.47 -19.34 -16.21
CA CYS A 86 6.81 -20.07 -15.00
C CYS A 86 6.31 -21.53 -15.03
N ILE A 87 5.05 -21.73 -15.43
CA ILE A 87 4.43 -23.06 -15.54
C ILE A 87 5.19 -23.94 -16.55
N ILE A 88 5.58 -23.37 -17.68
CA ILE A 88 6.27 -24.12 -18.75
C ILE A 88 7.71 -24.48 -18.34
N VAL A 89 8.45 -23.53 -17.77
CA VAL A 89 9.89 -23.67 -17.52
C VAL A 89 10.19 -24.39 -16.20
N TYR A 90 9.55 -23.99 -15.11
CA TYR A 90 9.84 -24.54 -13.78
C TYR A 90 8.88 -25.66 -13.38
N LYS A 91 7.68 -25.72 -13.98
CA LYS A 91 6.63 -26.70 -13.62
C LYS A 91 6.37 -26.77 -12.09
N PRO A 92 6.20 -25.63 -11.39
CA PRO A 92 5.94 -25.62 -9.96
C PRO A 92 4.54 -26.17 -9.65
N HIS A 93 4.26 -26.41 -8.37
CA HIS A 93 2.90 -26.65 -7.94
C HIS A 93 2.01 -25.46 -8.31
N LEU A 94 0.82 -25.73 -8.87
CA LEU A 94 -0.07 -24.68 -9.38
C LEU A 94 -0.41 -23.61 -8.33
N ASN A 95 -0.49 -23.98 -7.05
CA ASN A 95 -0.74 -23.02 -5.97
C ASN A 95 0.36 -21.97 -5.83
N GLU A 96 1.63 -22.32 -6.08
CA GLU A 96 2.77 -21.40 -6.01
C GLU A 96 2.66 -20.29 -7.07
N VAL A 97 1.96 -20.56 -8.19
CA VAL A 97 1.72 -19.58 -9.27
C VAL A 97 0.38 -18.87 -9.07
N LEU A 98 -0.71 -19.61 -8.82
CA LEU A 98 -2.07 -19.08 -8.78
C LEU A 98 -2.29 -18.12 -7.61
N VAL A 99 -1.71 -18.38 -6.43
CA VAL A 99 -1.86 -17.50 -5.27
C VAL A 99 -1.30 -16.09 -5.55
N PRO A 100 -0.02 -15.91 -5.93
CA PRO A 100 0.48 -14.58 -6.27
C PRO A 100 -0.19 -14.00 -7.52
N PHE A 101 -0.59 -14.83 -8.50
CA PHE A 101 -1.29 -14.39 -9.69
C PHE A 101 -2.65 -13.75 -9.39
N THR A 102 -3.48 -14.40 -8.56
CA THR A 102 -4.81 -13.88 -8.17
C THR A 102 -4.72 -12.54 -7.47
N ALA A 103 -3.62 -12.27 -6.75
CA ALA A 103 -3.43 -10.98 -6.11
C ALA A 103 -3.38 -9.82 -7.12
N TYR A 104 -2.75 -10.01 -8.27
CA TYR A 104 -2.70 -8.97 -9.29
C TYR A 104 -4.02 -8.77 -10.02
N PHE A 105 -4.88 -9.80 -10.11
CA PHE A 105 -6.20 -9.62 -10.69
C PHE A 105 -7.11 -8.72 -9.87
N SER A 106 -6.78 -8.46 -8.59
CA SER A 106 -7.47 -7.43 -7.82
C SER A 106 -7.29 -6.03 -8.41
N LEU A 107 -6.32 -5.80 -9.33
CA LEU A 107 -6.20 -4.54 -10.08
C LEU A 107 -7.46 -4.21 -10.89
N LEU A 108 -8.24 -5.23 -11.29
CA LEU A 108 -9.50 -5.01 -12.00
C LEU A 108 -10.53 -4.27 -11.13
N LEU A 109 -10.34 -4.23 -9.80
CA LEU A 109 -11.18 -3.46 -8.88
C LEU A 109 -11.16 -1.96 -9.20
N TYR A 110 -10.14 -1.49 -9.91
CA TYR A 110 -10.06 -0.14 -10.46
C TYR A 110 -11.33 0.29 -11.19
N TYR A 111 -11.88 -0.54 -12.09
CA TYR A 111 -13.03 -0.15 -12.91
C TYR A 111 -14.28 0.18 -12.08
N PRO A 112 -14.77 -0.72 -11.21
CA PRO A 112 -15.89 -0.38 -10.35
C PRO A 112 -15.54 0.74 -9.35
N LEU A 113 -14.31 0.83 -8.84
CA LEU A 113 -13.93 1.90 -7.92
C LEU A 113 -14.01 3.29 -8.56
N VAL A 114 -13.54 3.47 -9.80
CA VAL A 114 -13.63 4.75 -10.51
C VAL A 114 -15.09 5.17 -10.65
N ASN A 115 -15.97 4.25 -11.09
CA ASN A 115 -17.40 4.54 -11.25
C ASN A 115 -18.05 5.03 -9.96
N ILE A 116 -17.67 4.47 -8.80
CA ILE A 116 -18.20 4.87 -7.49
C ILE A 116 -17.57 6.20 -7.06
N MET A 117 -16.26 6.35 -7.21
CA MET A 117 -15.52 7.54 -6.77
C MET A 117 -15.94 8.80 -7.52
N ARG A 118 -16.29 8.72 -8.81
CA ARG A 118 -16.83 9.87 -9.56
C ARG A 118 -17.97 10.58 -8.84
N ARG A 119 -18.86 9.80 -8.20
CA ARG A 119 -20.04 10.30 -7.51
C ARG A 119 -19.80 10.56 -6.02
N ASP A 120 -19.06 9.67 -5.38
CA ASP A 120 -19.01 9.59 -3.92
C ASP A 120 -17.58 9.67 -3.31
N LEU A 121 -16.57 10.15 -4.05
CA LEU A 121 -15.16 10.22 -3.57
C LEU A 121 -15.05 10.85 -2.18
N GLY A 122 -15.69 12.00 -1.94
CA GLY A 122 -15.65 12.67 -0.64
C GLY A 122 -16.22 11.81 0.51
N LYS A 123 -17.32 11.09 0.26
CA LYS A 123 -17.90 10.16 1.24
C LYS A 123 -16.99 8.97 1.50
N LEU A 124 -16.41 8.40 0.45
CA LEU A 124 -15.48 7.27 0.55
C LEU A 124 -14.23 7.64 1.35
N ILE A 125 -13.69 8.85 1.17
CA ILE A 125 -12.55 9.35 1.97
C ILE A 125 -12.91 9.40 3.47
N VAL A 126 -14.09 9.92 3.81
CA VAL A 126 -14.56 9.99 5.20
C VAL A 126 -14.74 8.59 5.80
N ILE A 127 -15.35 7.67 5.05
CA ILE A 127 -15.53 6.27 5.48
C ILE A 127 -14.17 5.60 5.71
N LEU A 128 -13.24 5.70 4.76
CA LEU A 128 -11.90 5.14 4.89
C LEU A 128 -11.16 5.69 6.10
N THR A 129 -11.31 6.99 6.37
CA THR A 129 -10.67 7.64 7.52
C THR A 129 -11.26 7.14 8.84
N TRP A 130 -12.58 6.97 8.93
CA TRP A 130 -13.23 6.37 10.11
C TRP A 130 -12.78 4.93 10.37
N PHE A 131 -12.78 4.09 9.33
CA PHE A 131 -12.29 2.72 9.42
C PHE A 131 -10.84 2.68 9.89
N ASN A 132 -10.00 3.58 9.37
CA ASN A 132 -8.60 3.63 9.74
C ASN A 132 -8.37 4.06 11.20
N ILE A 133 -9.09 5.10 11.65
CA ILE A 133 -9.05 5.53 13.06
C ILE A 133 -9.43 4.36 13.97
N MET A 134 -10.55 3.69 13.67
CA MET A 134 -11.02 2.55 14.46
C MET A 134 -9.99 1.40 14.48
N ALA A 135 -9.44 1.04 13.31
CA ALA A 135 -8.41 0.02 13.21
C ALA A 135 -7.16 0.37 14.03
N CYS A 136 -6.65 1.59 13.90
CA CYS A 136 -5.46 2.01 14.61
C CYS A 136 -5.68 2.00 16.12
N ILE A 137 -6.84 2.44 16.61
CA ILE A 137 -7.19 2.39 18.04
C ILE A 137 -7.17 0.93 18.53
N ILE A 138 -7.86 0.02 17.85
CA ILE A 138 -7.92 -1.41 18.22
C ILE A 138 -6.52 -2.03 18.25
N LEU A 139 -5.70 -1.75 17.23
CA LEU A 139 -4.35 -2.30 17.11
C LEU A 139 -3.39 -1.72 18.16
N LEU A 140 -3.52 -0.44 18.50
CA LEU A 140 -2.77 0.19 19.59
C LEU A 140 -3.18 -0.36 20.95
N MET A 141 -4.47 -0.61 21.17
CA MET A 141 -4.95 -1.30 22.38
C MET A 141 -4.33 -2.69 22.51
N GLN A 142 -4.26 -3.47 21.42
CA GLN A 142 -3.59 -4.76 21.42
C GLN A 142 -2.10 -4.65 21.78
N PHE A 143 -1.40 -3.63 21.28
CA PHE A 143 -0.01 -3.38 21.67
C PHE A 143 0.14 -3.14 23.17
N VAL A 144 -0.70 -2.27 23.75
CA VAL A 144 -0.66 -1.98 25.19
C VAL A 144 -0.99 -3.23 26.02
N VAL A 145 -2.06 -3.94 25.70
CA VAL A 145 -2.46 -5.16 26.41
C VAL A 145 -1.36 -6.22 26.36
N TYR A 146 -0.74 -6.43 25.19
CA TYR A 146 0.34 -7.40 25.05
C TYR A 146 1.57 -6.98 25.86
N LYS A 147 1.93 -5.69 25.86
CA LYS A 147 3.08 -5.19 26.62
C LYS A 147 2.91 -5.36 28.13
N GLU A 148 1.71 -5.10 28.65
CA GLU A 148 1.43 -5.19 30.09
C GLU A 148 1.15 -6.62 30.57
N THR A 149 0.54 -7.46 29.74
CA THR A 149 0.01 -8.77 30.19
C THR A 149 0.57 -9.97 29.45
N GLY A 150 1.28 -9.76 28.33
CA GLY A 150 1.70 -10.82 27.40
C GLY A 150 0.57 -11.47 26.61
N LYS A 151 -0.68 -11.00 26.74
CA LYS A 151 -1.86 -11.63 26.12
C LYS A 151 -2.24 -11.01 24.78
N LEU A 152 -2.71 -11.86 23.87
CA LEU A 152 -3.31 -11.48 22.60
C LEU A 152 -4.82 -11.67 22.65
N PHE A 153 -5.58 -10.61 22.36
CA PHE A 153 -7.03 -10.68 22.22
C PHE A 153 -7.48 -10.64 20.75
N LEU A 154 -6.64 -10.11 19.85
CA LEU A 154 -6.89 -10.10 18.41
C LEU A 154 -6.58 -11.46 17.77
N SER A 155 -7.50 -11.92 16.93
CA SER A 155 -7.40 -13.20 16.23
C SER A 155 -6.56 -13.08 14.93
N VAL A 156 -5.26 -12.83 15.05
CA VAL A 156 -4.36 -12.74 13.89
C VAL A 156 -4.00 -14.15 13.38
N TYR A 157 -4.49 -14.51 12.19
CA TYR A 157 -4.35 -15.83 11.58
C TYR A 157 -2.95 -16.45 11.67
N GLU A 158 -1.92 -15.71 11.24
CA GLU A 158 -0.57 -16.24 11.15
C GLU A 158 -0.03 -16.66 12.53
N PHE A 159 -0.45 -16.01 13.62
CA PHE A 159 -0.03 -16.34 14.99
C PHE A 159 -0.52 -17.71 15.44
N TYR A 160 -1.73 -18.11 15.04
CA TYR A 160 -2.33 -19.38 15.46
C TYR A 160 -1.91 -20.57 14.60
N LYS A 161 -1.57 -20.34 13.32
CA LYS A 161 -1.28 -21.45 12.39
C LYS A 161 0.20 -21.75 12.25
N THR A 162 1.06 -20.73 12.29
CA THR A 162 2.52 -20.95 12.14
C THR A 162 3.22 -21.15 13.48
N ASN A 163 2.52 -20.94 14.60
CA ASN A 163 3.11 -20.77 15.94
C ASN A 163 4.25 -19.73 15.99
N MET A 164 4.42 -18.92 14.94
CA MET A 164 5.43 -17.88 14.88
C MET A 164 4.76 -16.54 15.17
N LEU A 165 4.85 -16.11 16.42
CA LEU A 165 4.68 -14.71 16.77
C LEU A 165 5.86 -13.95 16.16
N THR A 166 5.59 -13.03 15.25
CA THR A 166 6.60 -12.09 14.79
C THR A 166 6.85 -11.08 15.91
N ILE A 167 7.76 -11.46 16.82
CA ILE A 167 8.22 -10.58 17.89
C ILE A 167 9.38 -9.76 17.35
N ARG A 168 9.32 -8.45 17.56
CA ARG A 168 10.42 -7.54 17.24
C ARG A 168 10.50 -6.47 18.32
N ASP A 169 11.72 -6.24 18.79
CA ASP A 169 12.00 -5.31 19.88
C ASP A 169 11.10 -5.61 21.11
N GLY A 170 10.94 -6.91 21.45
CA GLY A 170 10.14 -7.40 22.58
C GLY A 170 8.62 -7.33 22.42
N ASN A 171 8.10 -6.82 21.30
CA ASN A 171 6.68 -6.61 21.09
C ASN A 171 6.13 -7.40 19.89
N VAL A 172 4.83 -7.71 19.91
CA VAL A 172 4.16 -8.35 18.79
C VAL A 172 3.98 -7.38 17.64
N ARG A 173 4.50 -7.77 16.48
CA ARG A 173 4.45 -7.00 15.25
C ARG A 173 3.24 -7.42 14.42
N ILE A 174 2.34 -6.48 14.11
CA ILE A 174 1.17 -6.71 13.24
C ILE A 174 1.29 -5.80 12.02
N ILE A 175 1.60 -6.37 10.85
CA ILE A 175 1.92 -5.60 9.63
C ILE A 175 0.81 -5.58 8.58
N TYR A 176 -0.20 -6.45 8.67
CA TYR A 176 -1.00 -6.76 7.48
C TYR A 176 -1.98 -5.66 7.07
N SER A 177 -2.30 -4.73 7.98
CA SER A 177 -3.14 -3.56 7.69
C SER A 177 -2.32 -2.35 7.22
N SER A 178 -0.98 -2.45 7.17
CA SER A 178 -0.08 -1.34 6.86
C SER A 178 -0.34 -0.69 5.50
N THR A 179 -0.74 -1.48 4.50
CA THR A 179 -1.08 -0.98 3.16
C THR A 179 -2.26 0.00 3.21
N ILE A 180 -3.41 -0.40 3.77
CA ILE A 180 -4.61 0.44 3.84
C ILE A 180 -4.45 1.60 4.84
N VAL A 181 -3.69 1.40 5.93
CA VAL A 181 -3.35 2.48 6.88
C VAL A 181 -2.52 3.56 6.18
N SER A 182 -1.51 3.18 5.39
CA SER A 182 -0.68 4.15 4.67
C SER A 182 -1.48 4.96 3.63
N LEU A 183 -2.39 4.29 2.91
CA LEU A 183 -3.32 4.92 1.98
C LEU A 183 -4.19 5.98 2.66
N SER A 184 -4.85 5.60 3.77
CA SER A 184 -5.72 6.50 4.54
C SER A 184 -4.95 7.70 5.12
N ALA A 185 -3.73 7.46 5.61
CA ALA A 185 -2.84 8.49 6.12
C ALA A 185 -2.47 9.53 5.05
N LEU A 186 -2.07 9.09 3.85
CA LEU A 186 -1.71 9.98 2.74
C LEU A 186 -2.90 10.81 2.26
N ILE A 187 -4.07 10.19 2.11
CA ILE A 187 -5.31 10.91 1.76
C ILE A 187 -5.60 11.99 2.81
N SER A 188 -5.46 11.64 4.10
CA SER A 188 -5.66 12.59 5.20
C SER A 188 -4.63 13.71 5.19
N MET A 189 -3.36 13.43 4.87
CA MET A 189 -2.34 14.45 4.67
C MET A 189 -2.77 15.43 3.57
N GLY A 190 -3.17 14.92 2.39
CA GLY A 190 -3.70 15.79 1.32
C GLY A 190 -4.82 16.71 1.81
N LYS A 191 -5.80 16.15 2.53
CA LYS A 191 -6.93 16.91 3.10
C LYS A 191 -6.56 17.93 4.17
N ILE A 192 -5.52 17.69 4.97
CA ILE A 192 -5.00 18.68 5.93
C ILE A 192 -4.50 19.94 5.20
N PHE A 193 -3.86 19.75 4.05
CA PHE A 193 -3.26 20.83 3.27
C PHE A 193 -4.23 21.53 2.31
N ASP A 194 -5.41 20.98 2.04
CA ASP A 194 -6.49 21.66 1.32
C ASP A 194 -6.93 22.97 2.01
N GLU A 195 -7.57 23.87 1.25
CA GLU A 195 -7.99 25.19 1.74
C GLU A 195 -9.18 25.10 2.71
N GLU A 196 -10.06 24.12 2.51
CA GLU A 196 -11.22 23.89 3.37
C GLU A 196 -10.81 23.52 4.79
N LYS A 197 -11.21 24.35 5.78
CA LYS A 197 -10.91 24.14 7.21
C LYS A 197 -11.76 23.05 7.87
N ARG A 198 -12.86 22.64 7.24
CA ARG A 198 -13.81 21.69 7.83
C ARG A 198 -13.16 20.32 7.99
N ASN A 199 -13.37 19.68 9.14
CA ASN A 199 -12.89 18.33 9.46
C ASN A 199 -11.36 18.14 9.47
N LYS A 200 -10.55 19.21 9.55
CA LYS A 200 -9.07 19.05 9.62
C LYS A 200 -8.62 18.28 10.84
N LEU A 201 -9.27 18.48 12.00
CA LEU A 201 -8.96 17.73 13.22
C LEU A 201 -9.11 16.22 13.01
N PHE A 202 -10.17 15.80 12.31
CA PHE A 202 -10.43 14.39 12.00
C PHE A 202 -9.29 13.76 11.18
N HIS A 203 -8.79 14.47 10.16
CA HIS A 203 -7.63 14.03 9.38
C HIS A 203 -6.31 14.07 10.16
N TRP A 204 -6.14 15.04 11.06
CA TRP A 204 -4.99 15.08 11.97
C TRP A 204 -4.97 13.91 12.94
N THR A 205 -6.11 13.58 13.54
CA THR A 205 -6.25 12.40 14.42
C THR A 205 -5.91 11.12 13.66
N ASN A 206 -6.42 10.97 12.43
CA ASN A 206 -6.11 9.81 11.60
C ASN A 206 -4.61 9.70 11.29
N LEU A 207 -3.96 10.81 10.96
CA LEU A 207 -2.54 10.85 10.69
C LEU A 207 -1.71 10.46 11.93
N LEU A 208 -2.01 11.07 13.08
CA LEU A 208 -1.31 10.78 14.34
C LEU A 208 -1.42 9.30 14.73
N LEU A 209 -2.64 8.75 14.70
CA LEU A 209 -2.87 7.34 15.00
C LEU A 209 -2.17 6.41 14.02
N SER A 210 -2.12 6.76 12.73
CA SER A 210 -1.40 5.98 11.71
C SER A 210 0.11 5.98 11.97
N LEU A 211 0.70 7.12 12.34
CA LEU A 211 2.12 7.21 12.71
C LEU A 211 2.42 6.37 13.96
N LEU A 212 1.58 6.45 14.99
CA LEU A 212 1.71 5.62 16.19
C LEU A 212 1.61 4.13 15.87
N TYR A 213 0.66 3.74 15.02
CA TYR A 213 0.54 2.36 14.53
C TYR A 213 1.82 1.91 13.82
N PHE A 214 2.36 2.70 12.88
CA PHE A 214 3.57 2.32 12.15
C PHE A 214 4.81 2.22 13.04
N TYR A 215 4.87 3.04 14.09
CA TYR A 215 5.97 3.07 15.03
C TYR A 215 5.88 1.93 16.06
N LEU A 216 4.77 1.82 16.78
CA LEU A 216 4.60 0.88 17.91
C LEU A 216 4.18 -0.53 17.47
N VAL A 217 3.23 -0.63 16.53
CA VAL A 217 2.55 -1.90 16.19
C VAL A 217 3.19 -2.60 14.99
N SER A 218 3.24 -1.92 13.84
CA SER A 218 3.78 -2.50 12.61
C SER A 218 5.32 -2.47 12.59
N GLN A 219 5.92 -1.53 13.32
CA GLN A 219 7.38 -1.31 13.39
C GLN A 219 8.03 -1.27 11.99
N THR A 220 7.32 -0.69 11.02
CA THR A 220 7.72 -0.60 9.62
C THR A 220 8.26 0.79 9.33
N ARG A 221 9.56 0.91 9.59
CA ARG A 221 10.29 2.16 9.70
C ARG A 221 10.25 3.00 8.40
N MET A 222 10.28 2.34 7.24
CA MET A 222 10.15 3.00 5.94
C MET A 222 8.79 3.71 5.73
N TYR A 223 7.67 3.20 6.27
CA TYR A 223 6.39 3.91 6.17
C TYR A 223 6.45 5.23 6.93
N VAL A 224 7.03 5.25 8.14
CA VAL A 224 7.18 6.48 8.94
C VAL A 224 8.03 7.51 8.18
N ILE A 225 9.21 7.10 7.69
CA ILE A 225 10.12 7.98 6.95
C ILE A 225 9.43 8.55 5.70
N SER A 226 8.81 7.69 4.88
CA SER A 226 8.13 8.13 3.66
C SER A 226 6.96 9.08 3.95
N LEU A 227 6.16 8.81 4.99
CA LEU A 227 5.07 9.70 5.39
C LEU A 227 5.58 11.08 5.86
N LEU A 228 6.64 11.12 6.67
CA LEU A 228 7.25 12.37 7.11
C LEU A 228 7.79 13.19 5.93
N ILE A 229 8.48 12.56 4.98
CA ILE A 229 8.96 13.25 3.77
C ILE A 229 7.78 13.80 2.95
N VAL A 230 6.72 13.01 2.74
CA VAL A 230 5.53 13.49 2.01
C VAL A 230 4.89 14.69 2.72
N PHE A 231 4.79 14.65 4.05
CA PHE A 231 4.28 15.76 4.85
C PHE A 231 5.13 17.03 4.64
N VAL A 232 6.46 16.91 4.63
CA VAL A 232 7.39 18.01 4.34
C VAL A 232 7.17 18.55 2.92
N LEU A 233 7.06 17.67 1.92
CA LEU A 233 6.82 18.08 0.53
C LEU A 233 5.50 18.85 0.37
N LEU A 234 4.43 18.41 1.04
CA LEU A 234 3.14 19.12 1.06
C LEU A 234 3.25 20.48 1.75
N PHE A 235 3.99 20.54 2.86
CA PHE A 235 4.22 21.79 3.57
C PHE A 235 4.97 22.81 2.71
N ILE A 236 6.03 22.39 2.02
CA ILE A 236 6.79 23.24 1.08
C ILE A 236 5.88 23.68 -0.08
N ARG A 237 5.12 22.75 -0.67
CA ARG A 237 4.20 23.04 -1.79
C ARG A 237 3.17 24.11 -1.41
N LYS A 238 2.53 23.97 -0.24
CA LYS A 238 1.51 24.92 0.23
C LYS A 238 2.10 26.29 0.55
N ASN A 239 3.31 26.33 1.08
CA ASN A 239 3.97 27.56 1.49
C ASN A 239 5.06 27.96 0.49
N SER A 240 4.92 27.74 -0.81
CA SER A 240 5.97 28.06 -1.80
C SER A 240 6.48 29.53 -1.77
N LYS A 241 5.74 30.44 -1.13
CA LYS A 241 6.15 31.81 -0.75
C LYS A 241 6.49 31.93 0.76
N LEU A 242 7.37 31.07 1.27
CA LEU A 242 7.69 31.03 2.71
C LEU A 242 8.37 32.32 3.17
N GLN A 243 7.79 32.99 4.15
CA GLN A 243 8.53 33.90 5.03
C GLN A 243 9.37 33.07 6.01
N LEU A 244 10.59 33.53 6.32
CA LEU A 244 11.58 32.83 7.16
C LEU A 244 10.98 32.33 8.50
N SER A 245 10.06 33.08 9.09
CA SER A 245 9.37 32.73 10.36
C SER A 245 8.55 31.44 10.30
N LYS A 246 7.90 31.14 9.16
CA LYS A 246 7.13 29.90 8.98
C LYS A 246 8.03 28.69 8.73
N ILE A 247 9.20 28.90 8.11
CA ILE A 247 10.25 27.88 7.99
C ILE A 247 10.80 27.54 9.38
N ILE A 248 11.11 28.55 10.19
CA ILE A 248 11.63 28.37 11.55
C ILE A 248 10.59 27.62 12.42
N SER A 249 9.31 28.00 12.37
CA SER A 249 8.26 27.29 13.12
C SER A 249 8.08 25.83 12.66
N PHE A 250 8.23 25.56 11.36
CA PHE A 250 8.18 24.21 10.81
C PHE A 250 9.39 23.37 11.20
N ILE A 251 10.59 23.94 11.10
CA ILE A 251 11.83 23.31 11.57
C ILE A 251 11.71 23.02 13.06
N PHE A 252 11.25 23.97 13.88
CA PHE A 252 11.05 23.79 15.31
C PHE A 252 10.01 22.69 15.62
N GLY A 253 8.93 22.60 14.85
CA GLY A 253 7.97 21.50 14.93
C GLY A 253 8.59 20.14 14.60
N ILE A 254 9.41 20.07 13.55
CA ILE A 254 10.20 18.87 13.23
C ILE A 254 11.20 18.56 14.33
N SER A 255 11.83 19.56 14.94
CA SER A 255 12.76 19.39 16.06
C SER A 255 12.06 18.78 17.26
N ILE A 256 10.86 19.26 17.61
CA ILE A 256 10.06 18.71 18.71
C ILE A 256 9.62 17.27 18.40
N ILE A 257 9.16 17.01 17.17
CA ILE A 257 8.82 15.65 16.73
C ILE A 257 10.05 14.75 16.78
N SER A 258 11.21 15.25 16.36
CA SER A 258 12.48 14.54 16.41
C SER A 258 12.94 14.27 17.84
N ILE A 259 12.80 15.23 18.76
CA ILE A 259 13.08 15.07 20.20
C ILE A 259 12.10 14.07 20.83
N PHE A 260 10.82 14.13 20.47
CA PHE A 260 9.84 13.13 20.88
C PHE A 260 10.27 11.73 20.40
N PHE A 261 10.66 11.61 19.14
CA PHE A 261 11.21 10.36 18.59
C PHE A 261 12.56 9.97 19.24
N SER A 262 13.40 10.92 19.64
CA SER A 262 14.68 10.66 20.33
C SER A 262 14.46 10.07 21.71
N LEU A 263 13.44 10.54 22.44
CA LEU A 263 13.05 10.01 23.75
C LEU A 263 12.56 8.55 23.67
N PHE A 264 12.14 8.09 22.49
CA PHE A 264 11.80 6.68 22.24
C PHE A 264 12.89 5.93 21.44
N GLY A 265 14.14 6.42 21.39
CA GLY A 265 15.26 5.69 20.76
C GLY A 265 15.25 5.70 19.22
N PHE A 266 14.51 6.60 18.57
CA PHE A 266 14.53 6.73 17.11
C PHE A 266 15.89 7.16 16.57
N PHE A 267 16.62 8.02 17.30
CA PHE A 267 17.96 8.41 16.88
C PHE A 267 18.94 7.27 17.01
N ASP A 268 18.92 6.48 18.08
CA ASP A 268 19.69 5.24 18.16
C ASP A 268 19.34 4.30 17.00
N TYR A 269 18.07 4.25 16.61
CA TYR A 269 17.62 3.50 15.45
C TYR A 269 18.15 4.06 14.10
N VAL A 270 18.13 5.37 13.87
CA VAL A 270 18.68 6.00 12.66
C VAL A 270 20.20 5.91 12.63
N PHE A 271 20.86 6.11 13.77
CA PHE A 271 22.29 5.92 13.93
C PHE A 271 22.69 4.46 13.72
N ASN A 272 21.92 3.46 14.17
CA ASN A 272 22.17 2.05 13.83
C ASN A 272 21.95 1.74 12.35
N LEU A 273 21.18 2.56 11.63
CA LEU A 273 20.97 2.44 10.19
C LEU A 273 22.07 3.13 9.36
N ILE A 274 22.75 4.12 9.92
CA ILE A 274 23.76 4.97 9.24
C ILE A 274 25.19 4.60 9.67
N ASN A 275 25.43 4.37 10.96
CA ASN A 275 26.77 4.18 11.53
C ASN A 275 27.56 3.13 10.77
N PRO A 276 27.03 1.97 10.45
CA PRO A 276 27.83 0.96 9.80
C PRO A 276 27.75 1.00 8.26
N LEU A 277 26.99 1.95 7.66
CA LEU A 277 27.26 2.51 6.32
C LEU A 277 28.53 3.39 6.32
N LEU A 278 28.81 4.08 7.44
CA LEU A 278 29.97 4.96 7.60
C LEU A 278 31.22 4.24 8.11
N TYR A 279 31.06 3.22 8.95
CA TYR A 279 32.15 2.61 9.73
C TYR A 279 32.36 1.12 9.48
N GLY A 280 31.55 0.46 8.64
CA GLY A 280 31.77 -0.93 8.21
C GLY A 280 31.65 -2.01 9.30
N THR A 281 31.22 -1.66 10.51
CA THR A 281 31.16 -2.54 11.69
C THR A 281 29.82 -3.29 11.82
N TYR A 282 29.33 -3.90 10.73
CA TYR A 282 27.97 -4.46 10.69
C TYR A 282 27.83 -5.94 11.06
N GLN A 283 28.88 -6.66 11.52
CA GLN A 283 28.94 -8.14 11.54
C GLN A 283 27.78 -8.92 12.21
N ASN A 284 26.81 -8.29 12.89
CA ASN A 284 25.67 -8.97 13.53
C ASN A 284 24.25 -8.46 13.12
N ASP A 285 24.11 -7.50 12.21
CA ASP A 285 22.79 -6.92 11.87
C ASP A 285 22.17 -7.56 10.60
N GLY A 286 21.50 -8.70 10.79
CA GLY A 286 21.05 -9.58 9.70
C GLY A 286 20.11 -8.97 8.65
N SER A 287 19.44 -7.84 8.92
CA SER A 287 18.52 -7.21 7.96
C SER A 287 19.21 -6.34 6.90
N TYR A 288 20.41 -5.83 7.15
CA TYR A 288 21.14 -4.99 6.19
C TYR A 288 21.95 -5.85 5.21
N TYR A 289 22.71 -6.83 5.72
CA TYR A 289 23.43 -7.77 4.85
C TYR A 289 22.48 -8.59 3.98
N ALA A 290 21.34 -9.04 4.50
CA ALA A 290 20.33 -9.70 3.67
C ALA A 290 19.82 -8.81 2.51
N ARG A 291 19.85 -7.47 2.66
CA ARG A 291 19.53 -6.56 1.54
C ARG A 291 20.68 -6.42 0.56
N LEU A 292 21.92 -6.28 1.02
CA LEU A 292 23.07 -6.21 0.12
C LEU A 292 23.26 -7.50 -0.66
N ASP A 293 23.22 -8.64 0.02
CA ASP A 293 23.23 -9.97 -0.58
C ASP A 293 22.05 -10.15 -1.53
N GLY A 294 20.87 -9.65 -1.13
CA GLY A 294 19.68 -9.59 -1.97
C GLY A 294 19.91 -8.81 -3.24
N ILE A 295 20.46 -7.59 -3.15
CA ILE A 295 20.79 -6.76 -4.31
C ILE A 295 21.75 -7.50 -5.24
N GLN A 296 22.84 -8.06 -4.72
CA GLN A 296 23.82 -8.76 -5.54
C GLN A 296 23.19 -9.98 -6.24
N TYR A 297 22.46 -10.80 -5.49
CA TYR A 297 21.78 -11.98 -6.01
C TYR A 297 20.77 -11.61 -7.10
N TYR A 298 19.86 -10.66 -6.82
CA TYR A 298 18.80 -10.29 -7.74
C TYR A 298 19.32 -9.51 -8.95
N LEU A 299 20.43 -8.79 -8.85
CA LEU A 299 21.11 -8.21 -10.02
C LEU A 299 21.67 -9.31 -10.94
N ASN A 300 22.22 -10.39 -10.39
CA ASN A 300 22.66 -11.52 -11.20
C ASN A 300 21.47 -12.21 -11.90
N VAL A 301 20.36 -12.41 -11.18
CA VAL A 301 19.11 -12.91 -11.77
C VAL A 301 18.64 -12.01 -12.92
N ILE A 302 18.66 -10.69 -12.75
CA ILE A 302 18.27 -9.74 -13.79
C ILE A 302 19.19 -9.85 -15.01
N LYS A 303 20.50 -10.03 -14.81
CA LYS A 303 21.46 -10.19 -15.91
C LYS A 303 21.24 -11.49 -16.68
N GLU A 304 20.95 -12.58 -15.98
CA GLU A 304 20.76 -13.91 -16.58
C GLU A 304 19.38 -14.05 -17.25
N LYS A 305 18.34 -13.45 -16.66
CA LYS A 305 16.93 -13.61 -17.06
C LYS A 305 16.28 -12.25 -17.30
N THR A 306 16.89 -11.43 -18.15
CA THR A 306 16.51 -10.02 -18.37
C THR A 306 15.04 -9.82 -18.72
N VAL A 307 14.47 -10.65 -19.59
CA VAL A 307 13.14 -10.38 -20.16
C VAL A 307 12.02 -10.80 -19.22
N LEU A 308 12.05 -12.01 -18.66
CA LEU A 308 10.93 -12.57 -17.86
C LEU A 308 11.27 -12.74 -16.37
N GLY A 309 12.51 -12.47 -15.98
CA GLY A 309 12.99 -12.72 -14.62
C GLY A 309 12.85 -14.20 -14.23
N LEU A 310 12.62 -14.45 -12.95
CA LEU A 310 12.31 -15.79 -12.44
C LEU A 310 10.87 -16.21 -12.76
N GLY A 311 9.98 -15.29 -13.11
CA GLY A 311 8.58 -15.57 -13.36
C GLY A 311 7.69 -15.38 -12.13
N MET A 312 6.37 -15.46 -12.35
CA MET A 312 5.38 -15.26 -11.30
C MET A 312 5.12 -16.55 -10.51
N PHE A 313 5.90 -16.78 -9.46
CA PHE A 313 5.55 -17.77 -8.43
C PHE A 313 6.14 -17.38 -7.06
N ASP A 314 5.54 -17.89 -5.99
CA ASP A 314 5.91 -17.65 -4.59
C ASP A 314 5.97 -19.03 -3.88
N PRO A 315 7.13 -19.69 -3.90
CA PRO A 315 7.27 -21.06 -3.42
C PRO A 315 7.25 -21.13 -1.88
N ASP A 316 6.62 -22.16 -1.33
CA ASP A 316 6.69 -22.44 0.12
C ASP A 316 8.11 -22.90 0.52
N ARG A 317 8.46 -22.78 1.82
CA ARG A 317 9.78 -23.19 2.36
C ARG A 317 10.17 -24.64 2.06
N THR A 318 9.18 -25.50 1.86
CA THR A 318 9.38 -26.92 1.55
C THR A 318 9.54 -27.19 0.06
N SER A 319 9.30 -26.19 -0.79
CA SER A 319 9.41 -26.30 -2.24
C SER A 319 10.87 -26.35 -2.68
N ILE A 320 11.15 -27.18 -3.68
CA ILE A 320 12.50 -27.26 -4.30
C ILE A 320 12.93 -25.94 -4.93
N PHE A 321 11.98 -25.05 -5.27
CA PHE A 321 12.26 -23.75 -5.85
C PHE A 321 12.45 -22.63 -4.82
N TYR A 322 12.31 -22.91 -3.52
CA TYR A 322 12.43 -21.89 -2.47
C TYR A 322 13.79 -21.18 -2.54
N ASN A 323 14.89 -21.93 -2.66
CA ASN A 323 16.24 -21.35 -2.73
C ASN A 323 16.52 -20.67 -4.09
N LEU A 324 15.78 -21.02 -5.14
CA LEU A 324 15.85 -20.32 -6.42
C LEU A 324 15.24 -18.92 -6.35
N VAL A 325 14.25 -18.71 -5.47
CA VAL A 325 13.60 -17.41 -5.28
C VAL A 325 14.26 -16.59 -4.16
N HIS A 326 14.70 -17.27 -3.10
CA HIS A 326 15.20 -16.66 -1.86
C HIS A 326 16.71 -16.77 -1.67
N GLY A 327 17.45 -17.21 -2.69
CA GLY A 327 18.87 -17.49 -2.63
C GLY A 327 19.21 -18.71 -1.77
N ASN A 328 20.49 -19.11 -1.79
CA ASN A 328 20.97 -20.32 -1.09
C ASN A 328 20.74 -20.29 0.43
N THR A 329 20.65 -19.10 1.03
CA THR A 329 20.39 -18.93 2.46
C THR A 329 18.90 -18.96 2.80
N GLY A 330 18.01 -18.89 1.81
CA GLY A 330 16.56 -18.86 2.00
C GLY A 330 16.05 -17.59 2.70
N LYS A 331 16.86 -16.53 2.74
CA LYS A 331 16.62 -15.29 3.51
C LYS A 331 16.45 -14.04 2.65
N LEU A 332 16.61 -14.14 1.33
CA LEU A 332 16.51 -13.00 0.42
C LEU A 332 15.05 -12.86 -0.03
N PHE A 333 14.47 -11.66 0.01
CA PHE A 333 13.09 -11.43 -0.43
C PHE A 333 13.03 -10.28 -1.43
N TYR A 334 12.23 -10.45 -2.50
CA TYR A 334 12.01 -9.39 -3.50
C TYR A 334 11.51 -8.09 -2.87
N THR A 335 10.71 -8.19 -1.80
CA THR A 335 10.11 -7.07 -1.09
C THR A 335 11.12 -6.16 -0.41
N ASP A 336 12.34 -6.64 -0.18
CA ASP A 336 13.36 -5.90 0.57
C ASP A 336 14.18 -4.94 -0.31
N ILE A 337 14.10 -5.09 -1.63
CA ILE A 337 14.87 -4.32 -2.62
C ILE A 337 13.97 -3.60 -3.66
N GLY A 338 12.67 -3.48 -3.37
CA GLY A 338 11.71 -2.68 -4.14
C GLY A 338 11.62 -3.03 -5.62
N ILE A 339 11.77 -2.02 -6.48
CA ILE A 339 11.62 -2.18 -7.94
C ILE A 339 12.61 -3.17 -8.54
N LEU A 340 13.82 -3.29 -7.98
CA LEU A 340 14.79 -4.29 -8.43
C LEU A 340 14.28 -5.71 -8.15
N GLY A 341 13.62 -5.92 -7.02
CA GLY A 341 12.96 -7.20 -6.72
C GLY A 341 11.82 -7.49 -7.70
N SER A 342 11.06 -6.47 -8.09
CA SER A 342 10.03 -6.61 -9.13
C SER A 342 10.63 -6.96 -10.49
N MET A 343 11.79 -6.40 -10.85
CA MET A 343 12.51 -6.75 -12.07
C MET A 343 13.08 -8.16 -12.03
N ALA A 344 13.64 -8.60 -10.90
CA ALA A 344 14.14 -9.97 -10.76
C ALA A 344 13.00 -11.00 -10.86
N LYS A 345 11.81 -10.64 -10.38
CA LYS A 345 10.61 -11.48 -10.45
C LYS A 345 9.97 -11.48 -11.85
N LEU A 346 9.73 -10.31 -12.45
CA LEU A 346 8.92 -10.14 -13.66
C LEU A 346 9.69 -9.72 -14.91
N GLY A 347 11.00 -9.50 -14.78
CA GLY A 347 11.88 -9.02 -15.85
C GLY A 347 11.90 -7.50 -16.03
N ALA A 348 12.84 -7.03 -16.85
CA ALA A 348 13.06 -5.62 -17.16
C ALA A 348 11.84 -4.87 -17.74
N PRO A 349 10.93 -5.49 -18.53
CA PRO A 349 9.74 -4.80 -19.03
C PRO A 349 8.86 -4.19 -17.94
N VAL A 350 8.85 -4.75 -16.72
CA VAL A 350 8.08 -4.17 -15.61
C VAL A 350 8.64 -2.82 -15.16
N LEU A 351 9.96 -2.61 -15.23
CA LEU A 351 10.59 -1.33 -14.90
C LEU A 351 10.18 -0.27 -15.94
N ILE A 352 10.25 -0.63 -17.22
CA ILE A 352 9.85 0.25 -18.33
C ILE A 352 8.37 0.64 -18.16
N TRP A 353 7.50 -0.34 -17.92
CA TRP A 353 6.10 -0.12 -17.63
C TRP A 353 5.90 0.83 -16.42
N TYR A 354 6.65 0.60 -15.34
CA TYR A 354 6.54 1.40 -14.12
C TYR A 354 6.99 2.86 -14.34
N ILE A 355 8.06 3.09 -15.10
CA ILE A 355 8.50 4.44 -15.49
C ILE A 355 7.40 5.16 -16.29
N PHE A 356 6.76 4.48 -17.24
CA PHE A 356 5.66 5.06 -18.01
C PHE A 356 4.43 5.37 -17.13
N LEU A 357 4.14 4.52 -16.15
CA LEU A 357 3.11 4.79 -15.16
C LEU A 357 3.46 6.03 -14.34
N LEU A 358 4.66 6.10 -13.75
CA LEU A 358 5.11 7.24 -12.95
C LEU A 358 5.03 8.56 -13.74
N ARG A 359 5.50 8.55 -14.99
CA ARG A 359 5.40 9.73 -15.87
C ARG A 359 3.94 10.16 -16.06
N LYS A 360 3.02 9.22 -16.27
CA LYS A 360 1.59 9.54 -16.44
C LYS A 360 0.96 10.06 -15.15
N LEU A 361 1.24 9.43 -14.01
CA LEU A 361 0.77 9.90 -12.71
C LEU A 361 1.31 11.31 -12.40
N GLY A 362 2.59 11.57 -12.68
CA GLY A 362 3.20 12.90 -12.56
C GLY A 362 2.51 13.95 -13.43
N ALA A 363 2.17 13.60 -14.69
CA ALA A 363 1.39 14.49 -15.55
C ALA A 363 -0.01 14.80 -14.96
N ILE A 364 -0.68 13.81 -14.36
CA ILE A 364 -1.98 14.02 -13.68
C ILE A 364 -1.82 14.96 -12.48
N VAL A 365 -0.78 14.80 -11.66
CA VAL A 365 -0.48 15.69 -10.53
C VAL A 365 -0.35 17.15 -10.96
N LEU A 366 0.35 17.39 -12.07
CA LEU A 366 0.57 18.74 -12.62
C LEU A 366 -0.73 19.37 -13.14
N ASN A 367 -1.61 18.57 -13.73
CA ASN A 367 -2.89 19.04 -14.30
C ASN A 367 -3.96 19.29 -13.23
N VAL A 368 -4.15 18.33 -12.32
CA VAL A 368 -5.24 18.33 -11.33
C VAL A 368 -4.93 19.24 -10.14
N LYS A 369 -3.64 19.35 -9.76
CA LYS A 369 -3.14 20.20 -8.66
C LYS A 369 -3.69 19.93 -7.25
N GLU A 370 -4.53 18.90 -7.07
CA GLU A 370 -5.05 18.42 -5.78
C GLU A 370 -3.95 17.86 -4.85
N ASN A 371 -3.99 18.22 -3.56
CA ASN A 371 -2.98 17.80 -2.59
C ASN A 371 -3.04 16.29 -2.30
N VAL A 372 -4.22 15.68 -2.36
CA VAL A 372 -4.40 14.23 -2.21
C VAL A 372 -3.63 13.48 -3.30
N VAL A 373 -3.81 13.88 -4.55
CA VAL A 373 -3.13 13.28 -5.71
C VAL A 373 -1.61 13.48 -5.62
N PHE A 374 -1.15 14.66 -5.22
CA PHE A 374 0.27 14.93 -4.97
C PHE A 374 0.85 14.03 -3.87
N SER A 375 0.15 13.88 -2.73
CA SER A 375 0.61 13.06 -1.61
C SER A 375 0.78 11.58 -1.99
N LEU A 376 -0.17 11.02 -2.74
CA LEU A 376 -0.12 9.65 -3.23
C LEU A 376 1.03 9.47 -4.22
N TYR A 377 1.19 10.41 -5.17
CA TYR A 377 2.30 10.36 -6.12
C TYR A 377 3.66 10.42 -5.44
N SER A 378 3.87 11.38 -4.53
CA SER A 378 5.13 11.52 -3.80
C SER A 378 5.47 10.25 -3.03
N PHE A 379 4.48 9.62 -2.39
CA PHE A 379 4.68 8.37 -1.69
C PHE A 379 5.10 7.22 -2.64
N ILE A 380 4.41 7.06 -3.77
CA ILE A 380 4.72 6.03 -4.78
C ILE A 380 6.17 6.18 -5.28
N VAL A 381 6.59 7.42 -5.58
CA VAL A 381 7.96 7.70 -6.02
C VAL A 381 8.97 7.35 -4.92
N LEU A 382 8.78 7.88 -3.69
CA LEU A 382 9.72 7.68 -2.57
C LEU A 382 9.87 6.21 -2.17
N THR A 383 8.81 5.42 -2.28
CA THR A 383 8.80 4.01 -1.86
C THR A 383 9.31 3.05 -2.92
N THR A 384 9.60 3.52 -4.14
CA THR A 384 10.01 2.67 -5.28
C THR A 384 11.21 1.76 -4.97
N ILE A 385 12.18 2.24 -4.19
CA ILE A 385 13.42 1.50 -3.88
C ILE A 385 13.21 0.42 -2.81
N THR A 386 12.14 0.50 -2.02
CA THR A 386 11.92 -0.39 -0.87
C THR A 386 10.51 -0.97 -0.88
N LEU A 387 9.51 -0.16 -0.58
CA LEU A 387 8.10 -0.54 -0.46
C LEU A 387 7.36 -0.36 -1.79
N VAL A 388 7.88 -0.91 -2.89
CA VAL A 388 7.29 -0.74 -4.21
C VAL A 388 5.82 -1.19 -4.22
N VAL A 389 4.96 -0.40 -4.85
CA VAL A 389 3.51 -0.62 -4.90
C VAL A 389 3.07 -1.77 -5.83
N LEU A 390 4.02 -2.33 -6.57
CA LEU A 390 3.81 -3.51 -7.44
C LEU A 390 3.88 -4.84 -6.69
N ASP A 391 4.27 -4.83 -5.42
CA ASP A 391 4.25 -6.03 -4.60
C ASP A 391 2.80 -6.52 -4.35
N PRO A 392 2.51 -7.84 -4.36
CA PRO A 392 1.17 -8.35 -4.09
C PRO A 392 0.53 -7.82 -2.80
N GLN A 393 1.34 -7.55 -1.77
CA GLN A 393 0.87 -7.02 -0.50
C GLN A 393 0.38 -5.56 -0.60
N ARG A 394 0.87 -4.81 -1.59
CA ARG A 394 0.61 -3.37 -1.81
C ARG A 394 -0.22 -3.11 -3.05
N ILE A 395 -0.61 -4.14 -3.80
CA ILE A 395 -1.35 -3.98 -5.04
C ILE A 395 -2.71 -3.28 -4.85
N PHE A 396 -3.34 -3.48 -3.68
CA PHE A 396 -4.55 -2.74 -3.29
C PHE A 396 -4.31 -1.23 -3.22
N PHE A 397 -3.17 -0.80 -2.65
CA PHE A 397 -2.79 0.61 -2.60
C PHE A 397 -2.67 1.21 -4.01
N LEU A 398 -2.00 0.50 -4.93
CA LEU A 398 -1.87 0.95 -6.31
C LEU A 398 -3.23 1.10 -6.98
N THR A 399 -4.08 0.06 -6.86
CA THR A 399 -5.42 0.03 -7.45
C THR A 399 -6.28 1.20 -6.98
N PHE A 400 -6.35 1.40 -5.66
CA PHE A 400 -7.16 2.46 -5.08
C PHE A 400 -6.61 3.85 -5.38
N SER A 401 -5.28 4.00 -5.37
CA SER A 401 -4.63 5.26 -5.76
C SER A 401 -4.98 5.59 -7.21
N MET A 402 -4.78 4.67 -8.16
CA MET A 402 -5.12 4.87 -9.57
C MET A 402 -6.58 5.28 -9.76
N ALA A 403 -7.51 4.69 -9.00
CA ALA A 403 -8.92 5.10 -9.05
C ALA A 403 -9.13 6.54 -8.57
N ILE A 404 -8.42 7.00 -7.53
CA ILE A 404 -8.43 8.41 -7.08
C ILE A 404 -7.82 9.33 -8.16
N PHE A 405 -6.68 8.96 -8.75
CA PHE A 405 -6.06 9.74 -9.82
C PHE A 405 -7.02 9.96 -10.98
N GLU A 406 -7.71 8.91 -11.43
CA GLU A 406 -8.68 8.98 -12.52
C GLU A 406 -9.89 9.84 -12.14
N ALA A 407 -10.50 9.60 -10.97
CA ALA A 407 -11.67 10.36 -10.51
C ALA A 407 -11.38 11.86 -10.35
N CYS A 408 -10.20 12.22 -9.83
CA CYS A 408 -9.79 13.62 -9.73
C CYS A 408 -9.45 14.24 -11.10
N LEU A 409 -8.89 13.46 -12.02
CA LEU A 409 -8.61 13.91 -13.38
C LEU A 409 -9.89 14.24 -14.14
N GLU A 410 -10.88 13.36 -14.09
CA GLU A 410 -12.18 13.56 -14.76
C GLU A 410 -12.96 14.74 -14.21
N LYS A 411 -12.88 14.96 -12.89
CA LYS A 411 -13.43 16.16 -12.26
C LYS A 411 -12.75 17.43 -12.77
N ALA A 412 -11.42 17.40 -12.99
CA ALA A 412 -10.67 18.54 -13.49
C ALA A 412 -10.89 18.80 -15.00
N THR A 413 -11.17 17.76 -15.80
CA THR A 413 -11.42 17.88 -17.25
C THR A 413 -12.89 18.12 -17.61
N GLY A 414 -13.80 18.16 -16.64
CA GLY A 414 -15.23 18.39 -16.87
C GLY A 414 -15.99 17.20 -17.48
N GLN A 415 -15.37 16.01 -17.53
CA GLN A 415 -15.98 14.81 -18.12
C GLN A 415 -17.06 14.17 -17.22
N CYS A 416 -17.24 14.66 -15.99
CA CYS A 416 -18.25 14.13 -15.05
C CYS A 416 -19.69 14.60 -15.39
N ASP A 417 -19.84 15.75 -16.06
CA ASP A 417 -21.14 16.40 -16.23
C ASP A 417 -21.81 16.12 -17.58
N SER A 418 -21.09 15.56 -18.56
CA SER A 418 -21.65 15.32 -19.90
C SER A 418 -22.41 13.99 -20.07
N GLU A 419 -22.16 12.99 -19.22
CA GLU A 419 -22.77 11.65 -19.36
C GLU A 419 -23.82 11.32 -18.27
N SER A 420 -23.93 12.14 -17.22
CA SER A 420 -24.96 11.93 -16.18
C SER A 420 -26.38 12.30 -16.64
N SER A 421 -26.50 13.01 -17.77
CA SER A 421 -27.76 13.38 -18.41
C SER A 421 -28.39 12.25 -19.24
N GLU A 422 -27.62 11.26 -19.69
CA GLU A 422 -28.07 10.23 -20.65
C GLU A 422 -28.38 8.86 -20.02
N LEU A 423 -28.15 8.68 -18.72
CA LEU A 423 -28.35 7.40 -18.02
C LEU A 423 -29.56 7.39 -17.07
N ILE A 424 -30.51 8.31 -17.26
CA ILE A 424 -31.85 8.23 -16.66
C ILE A 424 -32.82 7.77 -17.75
N TYR A 425 -32.72 6.50 -18.16
CA TYR A 425 -33.83 5.70 -18.72
C TYR A 425 -33.59 4.22 -18.44
#